data_AF-A0A814GCX1-F1
#
_entry.id   AF-A0A814GCX1-F1
#
_cell.length_a   1.000
_cell.length_b   1.000
_cell.length_c   1.000
_cell.angle_alpha   90.00
_cell.angle_beta   90.00
_cell.angle_gamma   90.00
#
_symmetry.space_group_name_H-M   'P 1'
#
loop_
_entity.id
_entity.type
_entity.pdbx_description
1 polymer ?
#
loop_
_entity_poly.entity_id
_entity_poly.type
_entity_poly.pdbx_seq_one_letter_code
_entity_poly.pdbx_strand_id
1 'polypeptide(L)'
;MEQEDLIEDIDALQLAQSEKIFTKASNFFIRKWNRKEPTFIEYFQKEWLTSHRGWYEGIQQLTPSTNNGLESNNRVIKDENTFRERLPLSRFKILTFEMVQKWSKSYERGLKQFHDEQTVTLDIWTKNEIEFYIPGGQQLSISKNEIGVMKKMKWYSFDQYKAKAFNIWHVILPMDSAKWLNGQCNCPVYFKKFMCKHIVGLAIRLNYCKPPPAAKNIPIGEKRRRGRPSKAKKALLIQ
;
A
#
# COMPACT_ATOMS: atom_id res chain seq x y z
N MET A 1 -2.84 -18.10 -18.73
CA MET A 1 -2.52 -17.02 -19.69
C MET A 1 -3.51 -15.88 -19.61
N GLU A 2 -4.70 -15.91 -20.24
CA GLU A 2 -5.55 -14.69 -20.28
C GLU A 2 -6.10 -14.24 -18.91
N GLN A 3 -6.46 -15.18 -18.04
CA GLN A 3 -6.91 -14.85 -16.68
C GLN A 3 -5.77 -14.31 -15.78
N GLU A 4 -4.54 -14.79 -15.98
CA GLU A 4 -3.37 -14.29 -15.26
C GLU A 4 -3.03 -12.86 -15.71
N ASP A 5 -3.07 -12.59 -17.01
CA ASP A 5 -2.87 -11.25 -17.57
C ASP A 5 -3.92 -10.25 -17.07
N LEU A 6 -5.18 -10.68 -16.94
CA LEU A 6 -6.26 -9.87 -16.39
C LEU A 6 -6.00 -9.50 -14.93
N ILE A 7 -5.60 -10.48 -14.12
CA ILE A 7 -5.28 -10.25 -12.71
C ILE A 7 -4.08 -9.31 -12.58
N GLU A 8 -3.02 -9.51 -13.38
CA GLU A 8 -1.86 -8.62 -13.38
C GLU A 8 -2.23 -7.18 -13.77
N ASP A 9 -3.15 -7.00 -14.71
CA ASP A 9 -3.64 -5.69 -15.10
C ASP A 9 -4.51 -5.05 -14.02
N ILE A 10 -5.34 -5.83 -13.32
CA ILE A 10 -6.11 -5.37 -12.16
C ILE A 10 -5.16 -4.94 -11.03
N ASP A 11 -4.13 -5.73 -10.74
CA ASP A 11 -3.10 -5.40 -9.75
C ASP A 11 -2.38 -4.08 -10.14
N ALA A 12 -2.06 -3.90 -11.42
CA ALA A 12 -1.44 -2.68 -11.92
C ALA A 12 -2.39 -1.46 -11.83
N LEU A 13 -3.68 -1.67 -12.01
CA LEU A 13 -4.71 -0.64 -11.87
C LEU A 13 -4.92 -0.27 -10.39
N GLN A 14 -4.88 -1.26 -9.48
CA GLN A 14 -4.95 -1.05 -8.03
C GLN A 14 -3.84 -0.10 -7.54
N LEU A 15 -2.65 -0.22 -8.11
CA LEU A 15 -1.46 0.56 -7.74
C LEU A 15 -1.47 2.00 -8.27
N ALA A 16 -2.58 2.47 -8.86
CA ALA A 16 -2.72 3.84 -9.29
C ALA A 16 -2.52 4.81 -8.10
N GLN A 17 -1.73 5.87 -8.34
CA GLN A 17 -1.20 6.73 -7.28
C GLN A 17 -2.08 7.94 -6.97
N SER A 18 -3.05 8.21 -7.84
CA SER A 18 -4.01 9.30 -7.71
C SER A 18 -5.28 8.99 -8.49
N GLU A 19 -6.36 9.67 -8.15
CA GLU A 19 -7.63 9.57 -8.87
C GLU A 19 -7.47 9.86 -10.37
N LYS A 20 -6.66 10.86 -10.73
CA LYS A 20 -6.40 11.22 -12.13
C LYS A 20 -5.73 10.09 -12.90
N ILE A 21 -4.74 9.42 -12.29
CA ILE A 21 -4.07 8.26 -12.88
C ILE A 21 -5.08 7.11 -13.00
N PHE A 22 -5.78 6.81 -11.91
CA PHE A 22 -6.73 5.71 -11.83
C PHE A 22 -7.81 5.84 -12.91
N THR A 23 -8.47 6.99 -12.99
CA THR A 23 -9.53 7.27 -13.99
C THR A 23 -9.04 7.06 -15.42
N LYS A 24 -7.87 7.63 -15.75
CA LYS A 24 -7.31 7.52 -17.08
C LYS A 24 -6.90 6.08 -17.39
N ALA A 25 -6.35 5.35 -16.41
CA ALA A 25 -5.91 3.96 -16.57
C ALA A 25 -7.13 3.04 -16.74
N SER A 26 -8.19 3.23 -15.94
CA SER A 26 -9.46 2.50 -16.04
C SER A 26 -10.08 2.62 -17.44
N ASN A 27 -10.04 3.81 -18.05
CA ASN A 27 -10.56 3.99 -19.42
C ASN A 27 -9.80 3.14 -20.46
N PHE A 28 -8.47 3.02 -20.33
CA PHE A 28 -7.71 2.15 -21.23
C PHE A 28 -7.85 0.67 -20.86
N PHE A 29 -8.02 0.34 -19.58
CA PHE A 29 -8.29 -1.02 -19.12
C PHE A 29 -9.59 -1.55 -19.74
N ILE A 30 -10.67 -0.77 -19.65
CA ILE A 30 -11.96 -1.08 -20.28
C ILE A 30 -11.75 -1.31 -21.79
N ARG A 31 -11.10 -0.38 -22.49
CA ARG A 31 -10.87 -0.53 -23.94
C ARG A 31 -10.07 -1.78 -24.31
N LYS A 32 -9.08 -2.15 -23.50
CA LYS A 32 -8.24 -3.34 -23.71
C LYS A 32 -9.05 -4.62 -23.56
N TRP A 33 -9.82 -4.73 -22.47
CA TRP A 33 -10.48 -5.97 -22.09
C TRP A 33 -11.90 -6.12 -22.63
N ASN A 34 -12.57 -5.04 -23.02
CA ASN A 34 -13.94 -5.09 -23.55
C ASN A 34 -14.05 -5.91 -24.85
N ARG A 35 -12.95 -6.00 -25.62
CA ARG A 35 -12.91 -6.84 -26.82
C ARG A 35 -12.77 -8.33 -26.53
N LYS A 36 -12.27 -8.68 -25.35
CA LYS A 36 -11.98 -10.07 -24.94
C LYS A 36 -13.05 -10.62 -23.99
N GLU A 37 -13.41 -9.81 -23.00
CA GLU A 37 -14.25 -10.19 -21.86
C GLU A 37 -15.33 -9.11 -21.60
N PRO A 38 -16.25 -8.87 -22.56
CA PRO A 38 -17.22 -7.76 -22.47
C PRO A 38 -18.15 -7.86 -21.26
N THR A 39 -18.65 -9.06 -20.94
CA THR A 39 -19.55 -9.29 -19.79
C THR A 39 -18.86 -9.00 -18.46
N PHE A 40 -17.59 -9.40 -18.32
CA PHE A 40 -16.80 -9.05 -17.14
C PHE A 40 -16.59 -7.55 -17.05
N ILE A 41 -16.29 -6.88 -18.16
CA ILE A 41 -16.02 -5.44 -18.16
C ILE A 41 -17.26 -4.61 -17.84
N GLU A 42 -18.44 -5.01 -18.31
CA GLU A 42 -19.69 -4.39 -17.92
C GLU A 42 -19.92 -4.48 -16.41
N TYR A 43 -19.77 -5.69 -15.85
CA TYR A 43 -19.83 -5.90 -14.40
C TYR A 43 -18.77 -5.08 -13.65
N PHE A 44 -17.52 -5.14 -14.11
CA PHE A 44 -16.39 -4.49 -13.45
C PHE A 44 -16.54 -2.96 -13.44
N GLN A 45 -17.01 -2.39 -14.54
CA GLN A 45 -17.24 -0.95 -14.63
C GLN A 45 -18.35 -0.50 -13.68
N LYS A 46 -19.45 -1.24 -13.63
CA LYS A 46 -20.57 -0.95 -12.73
C LYS A 46 -20.15 -1.06 -11.26
N GLU A 47 -19.57 -2.20 -10.88
CA GLU A 47 -19.28 -2.48 -9.48
C GLU A 47 -18.02 -1.77 -8.99
N TRP A 48 -16.90 -1.85 -9.71
CA TRP A 48 -15.59 -1.46 -9.20
C TRP A 48 -15.08 -0.11 -9.69
N LEU A 49 -15.65 0.43 -10.77
CA LEU A 49 -15.27 1.75 -11.29
C LEU A 49 -16.31 2.83 -10.98
N THR A 50 -17.53 2.44 -10.61
CA THR A 50 -18.63 3.35 -10.30
C THR A 50 -19.05 3.24 -8.83
N SER A 51 -19.62 2.10 -8.42
CA SER A 51 -20.17 1.93 -7.06
C SER A 51 -19.08 1.86 -5.98
N HIS A 52 -18.03 1.07 -6.19
CA HIS A 52 -17.01 0.77 -5.20
C HIS A 52 -15.63 1.26 -5.64
N ARG A 53 -15.52 2.52 -6.06
CA ARG A 53 -14.30 3.08 -6.70
C ARG A 53 -13.08 3.20 -5.76
N GLY A 54 -13.23 2.94 -4.47
CA GLY A 54 -12.22 3.18 -3.44
C GLY A 54 -11.17 2.10 -3.21
N TRP A 55 -10.90 1.24 -4.20
CA TRP A 55 -10.02 0.08 -4.03
C TRP A 55 -8.58 0.30 -4.51
N TYR A 56 -8.27 1.44 -5.14
CA TYR A 56 -6.92 1.79 -5.57
C TYR A 56 -6.11 2.46 -4.46
N GLU A 57 -4.82 2.15 -4.37
CA GLU A 57 -3.93 2.56 -3.27
C GLU A 57 -3.79 4.08 -3.14
N GLY A 58 -3.87 4.81 -4.25
CA GLY A 58 -3.77 6.26 -4.27
C GLY A 58 -4.95 7.01 -3.67
N ILE A 59 -6.06 6.34 -3.32
CA ILE A 59 -7.23 7.02 -2.75
C ILE A 59 -6.98 7.50 -1.31
N GLN A 60 -6.27 6.68 -0.54
CA GLN A 60 -5.98 6.94 0.85
C GLN A 60 -4.54 6.52 1.12
N GLN A 61 -3.64 7.48 0.93
CA GLN A 61 -2.23 7.29 1.23
C GLN A 61 -2.04 7.21 2.75
N LEU A 62 -1.02 6.47 3.19
CA LEU A 62 -0.65 6.26 4.60
C LEU A 62 -1.61 5.38 5.42
N THR A 63 -2.58 4.71 4.78
CA THR A 63 -3.41 3.68 5.42
C THR A 63 -3.22 2.29 4.83
N PRO A 64 -3.00 1.24 5.64
CA PRO A 64 -2.68 -0.08 5.13
C PRO A 64 -3.83 -0.64 4.29
N SER A 65 -3.53 -1.09 3.07
CA SER A 65 -4.50 -1.74 2.16
C SER A 65 -4.88 -3.17 2.57
N THR A 66 -4.50 -3.59 3.77
CA THR A 66 -4.83 -4.90 4.32
C THR A 66 -6.00 -4.78 5.29
N ASN A 67 -6.93 -5.74 5.21
CA ASN A 67 -8.02 -5.90 6.17
C ASN A 67 -7.58 -6.43 7.55
N ASN A 68 -6.27 -6.59 7.80
CA ASN A 68 -5.72 -7.15 9.04
C ASN A 68 -6.31 -6.53 10.31
N GLY A 69 -6.53 -5.21 10.33
CA GLY A 69 -7.16 -4.54 11.48
C GLY A 69 -8.59 -5.00 11.72
N LEU A 70 -9.39 -5.09 10.66
CA LEU A 70 -10.76 -5.60 10.71
C LEU A 70 -10.79 -7.08 11.10
N GLU A 71 -9.91 -7.89 10.52
CA GLU A 71 -9.80 -9.32 10.85
C GLU A 71 -9.37 -9.55 12.29
N SER A 72 -8.42 -8.76 12.80
CA SER A 72 -7.97 -8.81 14.19
C SER A 72 -9.11 -8.44 15.14
N ASN A 73 -9.85 -7.35 14.86
CA ASN A 73 -11.00 -6.96 15.68
C ASN A 73 -12.10 -8.03 15.64
N ASN A 74 -12.43 -8.55 14.46
CA ASN A 74 -13.38 -9.65 14.32
C ASN A 74 -12.94 -10.89 15.10
N ARG A 75 -11.63 -11.16 15.18
CA ARG A 75 -11.09 -12.26 15.99
C ARG A 75 -11.32 -12.02 17.48
N VAL A 76 -11.05 -10.82 18.00
CA VAL A 76 -11.31 -10.46 19.40
C VAL A 76 -12.78 -10.67 19.75
N ILE A 77 -13.70 -10.18 18.92
CA ILE A 77 -15.15 -10.36 19.13
C ILE A 77 -15.48 -11.86 19.22
N LYS A 78 -14.95 -12.65 18.29
CA LYS A 78 -15.23 -14.09 18.21
C LYS A 78 -14.63 -14.86 19.37
N ASP A 79 -13.39 -14.56 19.76
CA ASP A 79 -12.65 -15.37 20.72
C ASP A 79 -12.88 -14.94 22.17
N GLU A 80 -13.11 -13.65 22.41
CA GLU A 80 -13.25 -13.09 23.77
C GLU A 80 -14.70 -12.75 24.16
N ASN A 81 -15.57 -12.42 23.20
CA ASN A 81 -16.92 -11.93 23.52
C ASN A 81 -18.00 -12.95 23.22
N THR A 82 -18.02 -13.49 21.99
CA THR A 82 -19.06 -14.44 21.59
C THR A 82 -18.63 -15.89 21.77
N PHE A 83 -17.34 -16.15 22.03
CA PHE A 83 -16.75 -17.48 22.08
C PHE A 83 -17.12 -18.34 20.86
N ARG A 84 -17.30 -17.69 19.70
CA ARG A 84 -17.74 -18.26 18.42
C ARG A 84 -19.12 -18.90 18.44
N GLU A 85 -19.92 -18.63 19.47
CA GLU A 85 -21.29 -19.13 19.59
C GLU A 85 -22.31 -18.23 18.87
N ARG A 86 -23.44 -18.82 18.47
CA ARG A 86 -24.62 -18.10 18.01
C ARG A 86 -25.43 -17.68 19.24
N LEU A 87 -25.52 -16.38 19.47
CA LEU A 87 -26.18 -15.83 20.66
C LEU A 87 -27.64 -15.45 20.36
N PRO A 88 -28.58 -15.73 21.27
CA PRO A 88 -29.91 -15.13 21.22
C PRO A 88 -29.82 -13.60 21.27
N LEU A 89 -30.75 -12.91 20.59
CA LEU A 89 -30.71 -11.45 20.45
C LEU A 89 -30.63 -10.69 21.78
N SER A 90 -31.34 -11.18 22.82
CA SER A 90 -31.30 -10.59 24.17
C SER A 90 -29.89 -10.60 24.77
N ARG A 91 -29.19 -11.75 24.65
CA ARG A 91 -27.81 -11.92 25.15
C ARG A 91 -26.80 -11.17 24.29
N PHE A 92 -27.00 -11.14 22.98
CA PHE A 92 -26.16 -10.36 22.06
C PHE A 92 -26.19 -8.86 22.40
N LYS A 93 -27.37 -8.29 22.68
CA LYS A 93 -27.49 -6.87 23.08
C LYS A 93 -26.66 -6.56 24.32
N ILE A 94 -26.79 -7.35 25.38
CA ILE A 94 -26.03 -7.18 26.63
C ILE A 94 -24.52 -7.20 26.33
N LEU A 95 -24.06 -8.22 25.60
CA LEU A 95 -22.66 -8.36 25.24
C LEU A 95 -22.13 -7.19 24.40
N THR A 96 -22.93 -6.67 23.45
CA THR A 96 -22.51 -5.50 22.66
C THR A 96 -22.33 -4.25 23.50
N PHE A 97 -23.19 -4.01 24.50
CA PHE A 97 -23.02 -2.88 25.41
C PHE A 97 -21.78 -3.04 26.29
N GLU A 98 -21.56 -4.24 26.84
CA GLU A 98 -20.37 -4.55 27.64
C GLU A 98 -19.08 -4.37 26.84
N MET A 99 -19.06 -4.82 25.58
CA MET A 99 -17.95 -4.64 24.65
C MET A 99 -17.62 -3.16 24.43
N VAL A 100 -18.62 -2.35 24.06
CA VAL A 100 -18.44 -0.91 23.82
C VAL A 100 -17.95 -0.23 25.09
N GLN A 101 -18.52 -0.57 26.25
CA GLN A 101 -18.09 -0.01 27.54
C GLN A 101 -16.64 -0.40 27.88
N LYS A 102 -16.24 -1.66 27.68
CA LYS A 102 -14.87 -2.14 27.91
C LYS A 102 -13.88 -1.42 27.00
N TRP A 103 -14.19 -1.31 25.71
CA TRP A 103 -13.32 -0.63 24.74
C TRP A 103 -13.23 0.87 25.03
N SER A 104 -14.34 1.54 25.32
CA SER A 104 -14.37 2.96 25.67
C SER A 104 -13.47 3.26 26.89
N LYS A 105 -13.60 2.48 27.97
CA LYS A 105 -12.76 2.62 29.18
C LYS A 105 -11.29 2.26 28.95
N SER A 106 -10.99 1.39 27.98
CA SER A 106 -9.62 1.06 27.61
C SER A 106 -8.96 2.18 26.78
N TYR A 107 -9.76 2.91 25.99
CA TYR A 107 -9.33 4.05 25.18
C TYR A 107 -8.93 5.29 25.99
N GLU A 108 -9.47 5.47 27.20
CA GLU A 108 -9.10 6.59 28.08
C GLU A 108 -7.63 6.56 28.55
N ARG A 109 -6.97 5.39 28.55
CA ARG A 109 -5.61 5.22 29.13
C ARG A 109 -4.46 5.45 28.15
N GLY A 110 -4.70 6.01 26.95
CA GLY A 110 -3.65 6.12 25.94
C GLY A 110 -3.97 7.05 24.78
N LEU A 111 -4.59 8.20 25.05
CA LEU A 111 -4.77 9.24 24.03
C LEU A 111 -3.41 9.65 23.44
N LYS A 112 -3.12 9.20 22.22
CA LYS A 112 -2.24 9.96 21.35
C LYS A 112 -3.01 11.21 20.98
N GLN A 113 -2.52 12.37 21.41
CA GLN A 113 -3.03 13.65 20.92
C GLN A 113 -2.86 13.68 19.39
N PHE A 114 -3.97 13.73 18.68
CA PHE A 114 -3.95 14.07 17.28
C PHE A 114 -3.94 15.59 17.19
N HIS A 115 -2.96 16.14 16.49
CA HIS A 115 -2.93 17.57 16.20
C HIS A 115 -3.98 17.84 15.12
N ASP A 116 -5.02 18.60 15.48
CA ASP A 116 -6.13 18.91 14.58
C ASP A 116 -5.78 19.96 13.51
N GLU A 117 -4.64 20.65 13.65
CA GLU A 117 -4.17 21.64 12.69
C GLU A 117 -2.67 21.51 12.45
N GLN A 118 -2.27 21.31 11.19
CA GLN A 118 -0.88 21.49 10.78
C GLN A 118 -0.57 23.00 10.74
N THR A 119 0.33 23.45 11.61
CA THR A 119 0.85 24.82 11.52
C THR A 119 1.76 24.92 10.30
N VAL A 120 1.30 25.62 9.26
CA VAL A 120 2.09 25.89 8.06
C VAL A 120 3.18 26.90 8.39
N THR A 121 4.38 26.42 8.71
CA THR A 121 5.58 27.26 8.89
C THR A 121 6.11 27.75 7.54
N LEU A 122 6.92 28.82 7.52
CA LEU A 122 7.57 29.36 6.30
C LEU A 122 8.35 28.28 5.50
N ASP A 123 8.80 27.25 6.21
CA ASP A 123 9.46 26.04 5.69
C ASP A 123 8.55 25.17 4.80
N ILE A 124 7.22 25.22 4.97
CA ILE A 124 6.27 24.51 4.09
C ILE A 124 6.06 25.26 2.77
N TRP A 125 6.37 26.57 2.73
CA TRP A 125 6.22 27.41 1.54
C TRP A 125 7.40 27.30 0.56
N THR A 126 8.58 26.86 1.02
CA THR A 126 9.75 26.59 0.17
C THR A 126 9.90 25.09 0.03
N LYS A 127 10.11 24.56 -1.18
CA LYS A 127 10.11 23.11 -1.44
C LYS A 127 11.13 22.39 -0.55
N ASN A 128 10.65 21.79 0.54
CA ASN A 128 11.43 21.22 1.64
C ASN A 128 11.75 19.73 1.46
N GLU A 129 11.69 19.26 0.22
CA GLU A 129 11.81 17.86 -0.15
C GLU A 129 12.85 17.68 -1.24
N ILE A 130 13.62 16.61 -1.12
CA ILE A 130 14.61 16.20 -2.11
C ILE A 130 14.00 15.09 -2.95
N GLU A 131 13.81 15.36 -4.24
CA GLU A 131 13.28 14.40 -5.21
C GLU A 131 14.41 13.53 -5.80
N PHE A 132 14.22 12.21 -5.76
CA PHE A 132 15.07 11.22 -6.40
C PHE A 132 14.28 10.40 -7.41
N TYR A 133 14.92 10.07 -8.53
CA TYR A 133 14.38 9.18 -9.56
C TYR A 133 15.28 7.97 -9.69
N ILE A 134 14.74 6.79 -9.40
CA ILE A 134 15.47 5.51 -9.39
C ILE A 134 14.90 4.62 -10.49
N PRO A 135 15.73 3.99 -11.34
CA PRO A 135 15.23 3.08 -12.35
C PRO A 135 14.56 1.86 -11.71
N GLY A 136 13.41 1.47 -12.26
CA GLY A 136 12.71 0.24 -11.98
C GLY A 136 13.01 -0.83 -13.04
N GLY A 137 12.70 -2.10 -12.73
CA GLY A 137 12.91 -3.21 -13.65
C GLY A 137 14.39 -3.51 -13.92
N GLN A 138 14.72 -3.73 -15.19
CA GLN A 138 16.08 -4.06 -15.66
C GLN A 138 16.90 -2.82 -16.09
N GLN A 139 16.32 -1.63 -15.99
CA GLN A 139 16.95 -0.40 -16.45
C GLN A 139 18.07 0.03 -15.49
N LEU A 140 19.23 0.44 -16.02
CA LEU A 140 20.40 0.85 -15.23
C LEU A 140 20.46 2.37 -15.03
N SER A 141 19.82 3.16 -15.89
CA SER A 141 19.87 4.63 -15.88
C SER A 141 18.59 5.25 -16.42
N ILE A 142 18.24 6.44 -15.93
CA ILE A 142 17.08 7.22 -16.38
C ILE A 142 17.55 8.54 -17.00
N SER A 143 17.01 8.90 -18.16
CA SER A 143 17.21 10.19 -18.82
C SER A 143 16.25 11.27 -18.29
N LYS A 144 16.65 12.55 -18.39
CA LYS A 144 15.78 13.69 -18.04
C LYS A 144 14.49 13.72 -18.86
N ASN A 145 14.53 13.24 -20.10
CA ASN A 145 13.35 13.18 -20.97
C ASN A 145 12.32 12.16 -20.44
N GLU A 146 12.76 10.98 -20.01
CA GLU A 146 11.88 9.95 -19.42
C GLU A 146 11.18 10.46 -18.15
N ILE A 147 11.90 11.19 -17.30
CA ILE A 147 11.32 11.86 -16.12
C ILE A 147 10.24 12.86 -16.56
N GLY A 148 10.53 13.67 -17.58
CA GLY A 148 9.57 14.63 -18.13
C GLY A 148 8.31 13.97 -18.71
N VAL A 149 8.45 12.83 -19.37
CA VAL A 149 7.33 12.03 -19.90
C VAL A 149 6.48 11.45 -18.78
N MET A 150 7.11 10.96 -17.71
CA MET A 150 6.43 10.43 -16.53
C MET A 150 5.60 11.53 -15.83
N LYS A 151 6.20 12.69 -15.57
CA LYS A 151 5.50 13.86 -14.98
C LYS A 151 4.29 14.30 -15.82
N LYS A 152 4.40 14.23 -17.15
CA LYS A 152 3.32 14.62 -18.07
C LYS A 152 2.24 13.55 -18.25
N MET A 153 2.39 12.36 -17.63
CA MET A 153 1.44 11.25 -17.75
C MET A 153 1.10 10.90 -19.22
N LYS A 154 2.10 10.96 -20.12
CA LYS A 154 1.92 10.70 -21.55
C LYS A 154 1.96 9.20 -21.84
N TRP A 155 0.78 8.58 -21.87
CA TRP A 155 0.53 7.20 -22.26
C TRP A 155 -0.85 7.10 -22.93
N TYR A 156 -0.94 6.16 -23.88
CA TYR A 156 -2.07 6.01 -24.82
C TYR A 156 -2.63 4.59 -24.87
N SER A 157 -2.13 3.69 -24.02
CA SER A 157 -2.68 2.35 -23.83
C SER A 157 -2.48 1.90 -22.38
N PHE A 158 -3.19 0.85 -21.97
CA PHE A 158 -3.04 0.27 -20.64
C PHE A 158 -1.65 -0.36 -20.46
N ASP A 159 -1.12 -1.03 -21.49
CA ASP A 159 0.23 -1.62 -21.44
C ASP A 159 1.32 -0.57 -21.32
N GLN A 160 1.16 0.58 -21.98
CA GLN A 160 2.07 1.71 -21.82
C GLN A 160 1.99 2.30 -20.40
N TYR A 161 0.79 2.37 -19.81
CA TYR A 161 0.63 2.74 -18.41
C TYR A 161 1.35 1.75 -17.49
N LYS A 162 1.09 0.44 -17.63
CA LYS A 162 1.71 -0.63 -16.83
C LYS A 162 3.23 -0.59 -16.92
N ALA A 163 3.78 -0.49 -18.13
CA ALA A 163 5.22 -0.38 -18.33
C ALA A 163 5.80 0.87 -17.65
N LYS A 164 5.17 2.05 -17.84
CA LYS A 164 5.70 3.30 -17.29
C LYS A 164 5.53 3.45 -15.78
N ALA A 165 4.46 2.91 -15.21
CA ALA A 165 4.17 2.97 -13.78
C ALA A 165 5.24 2.26 -12.93
N PHE A 166 5.91 1.26 -13.50
CA PHE A 166 6.91 0.45 -12.80
C PHE A 166 8.35 0.61 -13.30
N ASN A 167 8.57 1.51 -14.28
CA ASN A 167 9.91 1.78 -14.83
C ASN A 167 10.70 2.84 -14.04
N ILE A 168 10.02 3.73 -13.31
CA ILE A 168 10.70 4.79 -12.56
C ILE A 168 10.08 4.90 -11.17
N TRP A 169 10.91 4.69 -10.16
CA TRP A 169 10.56 4.98 -8.78
C TRP A 169 10.89 6.43 -8.46
N HIS A 170 9.85 7.21 -8.18
CA HIS A 170 9.97 8.56 -7.64
C HIS A 170 9.98 8.44 -6.12
N VAL A 171 11.05 8.93 -5.49
CA VAL A 171 11.22 8.96 -4.04
C VAL A 171 11.38 10.40 -3.60
N ILE A 172 10.69 10.76 -2.55
CA ILE A 172 10.70 12.08 -1.95
C ILE A 172 11.19 11.91 -0.52
N LEU A 173 12.27 12.60 -0.15
CA LEU A 173 12.78 12.61 1.22
C LEU A 173 12.66 14.02 1.81
N PRO A 174 12.28 14.18 3.09
CA PRO A 174 12.38 15.46 3.77
C PRO A 174 13.84 15.97 3.79
N MET A 175 14.04 17.28 3.69
CA MET A 175 15.37 17.89 3.87
C MET A 175 15.94 17.64 5.27
N ASP A 176 15.07 17.64 6.28
CA ASP A 176 15.43 17.28 7.65
C ASP A 176 15.81 15.79 7.72
N SER A 177 17.12 15.54 7.76
CA SER A 177 17.69 14.19 7.83
C SER A 177 17.14 13.36 8.98
N ALA A 178 16.72 13.97 10.10
CA ALA A 178 16.15 13.25 11.23
C ALA A 178 14.76 12.67 10.91
N LYS A 179 14.05 13.26 9.95
CA LYS A 179 12.68 12.90 9.56
C LYS A 179 12.61 12.00 8.32
N TRP A 180 13.73 11.39 7.90
CA TRP A 180 13.78 10.57 6.69
C TRP A 180 12.74 9.42 6.63
N LEU A 181 12.24 8.96 7.78
CA LEU A 181 11.16 7.96 7.89
C LEU A 181 9.84 8.44 7.27
N ASN A 182 9.63 9.76 7.15
CA ASN A 182 8.47 10.35 6.50
C ASN A 182 8.62 10.43 4.97
N GLY A 183 9.66 9.81 4.41
CA GLY A 183 9.88 9.75 2.98
C GLY A 183 8.73 9.07 2.25
N GLN A 184 8.46 9.52 1.03
CA GLN A 184 7.42 8.97 0.17
C GLN A 184 8.02 8.27 -1.03
N CYS A 185 7.38 7.21 -1.51
CA CYS A 185 7.83 6.53 -2.72
C CYS A 185 6.64 6.03 -3.54
N ASN A 186 6.75 6.10 -4.85
CA ASN A 186 5.67 5.67 -5.73
C ASN A 186 5.70 4.15 -6.08
N CYS A 187 6.52 3.35 -5.39
CA CYS A 187 6.65 1.93 -5.67
C CYS A 187 5.56 1.08 -4.99
N PRO A 188 5.24 -0.13 -5.52
CA PRO A 188 4.19 -0.99 -4.97
C PRO A 188 4.37 -1.36 -3.50
N VAL A 189 5.62 -1.56 -3.07
CA VAL A 189 5.92 -1.93 -1.68
C VAL A 189 5.60 -0.77 -0.74
N TYR A 190 5.84 0.47 -1.17
CA TYR A 190 5.53 1.64 -0.35
C TYR A 190 4.04 1.81 -0.19
N PHE A 191 3.25 1.73 -1.26
CA PHE A 191 1.79 1.83 -1.15
C PHE A 191 1.20 0.78 -0.20
N LYS A 192 1.74 -0.43 -0.18
CA LYS A 192 1.27 -1.50 0.71
C LYS A 192 1.77 -1.42 2.15
N LYS A 193 2.94 -0.83 2.41
CA LYS A 193 3.63 -0.91 3.73
C LYS A 193 4.08 0.43 4.31
N PHE A 194 3.93 1.51 3.57
CA PHE A 194 4.46 2.86 3.86
C PHE A 194 5.95 2.93 4.14
N MET A 195 6.68 1.88 3.76
CA MET A 195 8.12 1.81 3.87
C MET A 195 8.65 0.88 2.79
N CYS A 196 9.69 1.29 2.09
CA CYS A 196 10.29 0.50 1.03
C CYS A 196 11.81 0.58 1.04
N LYS A 197 12.44 -0.38 0.37
CA LYS A 197 13.90 -0.42 0.21
C LYS A 197 14.48 0.84 -0.47
N HIS A 198 13.68 1.56 -1.25
CA HIS A 198 14.14 2.77 -1.94
C HIS A 198 14.34 3.93 -0.95
N ILE A 199 13.39 4.14 -0.04
CA ILE A 199 13.50 5.14 1.04
C ILE A 199 14.67 4.78 1.96
N VAL A 200 14.71 3.54 2.46
CA VAL A 200 15.77 3.07 3.37
C VAL A 200 17.14 3.13 2.69
N GLY A 201 17.24 2.69 1.43
CA GLY A 201 18.48 2.71 0.66
C GLY A 201 19.00 4.12 0.42
N LEU A 202 18.13 5.07 0.07
CA LEU A 202 18.52 6.48 -0.06
C LEU A 202 18.93 7.10 1.27
N ALA A 203 18.20 6.84 2.36
CA ALA A 203 18.55 7.33 3.68
C ALA A 203 19.93 6.84 4.14
N ILE A 204 20.28 5.58 3.87
CA ILE A 204 21.62 5.04 4.14
C ILE A 204 22.66 5.74 3.25
N ARG A 205 22.40 5.87 1.95
CA ARG A 205 23.32 6.49 0.98
C ARG A 205 23.62 7.95 1.30
N LEU A 206 22.62 8.69 1.79
CA LEU A 206 22.72 10.08 2.21
C LEU A 206 23.19 10.24 3.67
N ASN A 207 23.49 9.12 4.35
CA ASN A 207 23.94 9.07 5.74
C ASN A 207 22.93 9.67 6.75
N TYR A 208 21.63 9.63 6.43
CA TYR A 208 20.53 10.04 7.33
C TYR A 208 20.22 8.97 8.39
N CYS A 209 20.58 7.72 8.11
CA CYS A 209 20.50 6.64 9.08
C CYS A 209 21.67 5.67 8.94
N LYS A 210 21.97 4.98 10.04
CA LYS A 210 22.96 3.89 10.05
C LYS A 210 22.21 2.56 10.07
N PRO A 211 22.61 1.58 9.22
CA PRO A 211 22.05 0.23 9.30
C PRO A 211 22.24 -0.35 10.70
N PRO A 212 21.21 -0.97 11.30
CA PRO A 212 21.33 -1.57 12.62
C PRO A 212 22.38 -2.69 12.62
N PRO A 213 23.14 -2.89 13.72
CA PRO A 213 24.19 -3.92 13.78
C PRO A 213 23.68 -5.33 13.42
N ALA A 214 22.46 -5.67 13.86
CA ALA A 214 21.81 -6.93 13.53
C ALA A 214 21.69 -7.16 12.01
N ALA A 215 21.42 -6.11 11.22
CA ALA A 215 21.33 -6.24 9.77
C ALA A 215 22.69 -6.44 9.09
N LYS A 216 23.79 -6.00 9.70
CA LYS A 216 25.15 -6.20 9.19
C LYS A 216 25.63 -7.65 9.34
N ASN A 217 25.10 -8.34 10.35
CA ASN A 217 25.47 -9.72 10.67
C ASN A 217 24.61 -10.75 9.93
N ILE A 218 23.56 -10.32 9.24
CA ILE A 218 22.75 -11.21 8.40
C ILE A 218 23.50 -11.37 7.07
N PRO A 219 23.97 -12.58 6.72
CA PRO A 219 24.58 -12.82 5.43
C PRO A 219 23.57 -12.48 4.33
N ILE A 220 24.02 -11.77 3.30
CA ILE A 220 23.22 -11.51 2.10
C ILE A 220 22.98 -12.86 1.43
N GLY A 221 21.86 -13.50 1.78
CA GLY A 221 21.53 -14.84 1.33
C GLY A 221 21.17 -14.89 -0.15
N GLU A 222 21.29 -16.08 -0.73
CA GLU A 222 20.79 -16.36 -2.09
C GLU A 222 19.31 -15.98 -2.21
N LYS A 223 18.94 -15.45 -3.38
CA LYS A 223 17.56 -15.13 -3.75
C LYS A 223 16.67 -16.34 -3.44
N ARG A 224 15.70 -16.19 -2.53
CA ARG A 224 14.74 -17.25 -2.20
C ARG A 224 14.12 -17.80 -3.49
N ARG A 225 14.13 -19.13 -3.65
CA ARG A 225 13.50 -19.80 -4.80
C ARG A 225 12.03 -19.36 -4.89
N ARG A 226 11.56 -19.15 -6.12
CA ARG A 226 10.17 -18.76 -6.40
C ARG A 226 9.25 -19.86 -5.86
N GLY A 227 8.31 -19.49 -4.97
CA GLY A 227 7.39 -20.44 -4.35
C GLY A 227 6.95 -20.01 -2.96
N ARG A 228 5.77 -20.47 -2.53
CA ARG A 228 5.25 -20.24 -1.17
C ARG A 228 6.25 -20.77 -0.15
N PRO A 229 6.61 -20.01 0.90
CA PRO A 229 7.42 -20.54 2.00
C PRO A 229 6.77 -21.82 2.53
N SER A 230 7.57 -22.85 2.80
CA SER A 230 7.07 -24.07 3.44
C SER A 230 6.35 -23.68 4.74
N LYS A 231 5.14 -24.23 4.96
CA LYS A 231 4.34 -23.98 6.17
C LYS A 231 5.21 -24.07 7.43
N ALA A 232 4.98 -23.18 8.40
CA ALA A 232 5.60 -23.26 9.72
C ALA A 232 5.48 -24.70 10.28
N LYS A 233 6.59 -25.24 10.79
CA LYS A 233 6.60 -26.55 11.45
C LYS A 233 5.62 -26.52 12.64
N LYS A 234 4.91 -27.62 12.87
CA LYS A 234 3.89 -27.74 13.94
C LYS A 234 4.49 -27.30 15.28
N ALA A 235 3.91 -26.28 15.88
CA ALA A 235 4.16 -25.91 17.26
C ALA A 235 3.30 -26.81 18.16
N LEU A 236 3.67 -28.07 18.33
CA LEU A 236 3.28 -28.90 19.47
C LEU A 236 4.00 -30.26 19.36
N LEU A 237 4.87 -30.54 20.33
CA LEU A 237 5.14 -31.91 20.76
C LEU A 237 4.14 -32.19 21.88
N ILE A 238 3.17 -33.07 21.62
CA ILE A 238 2.37 -33.66 22.69
C ILE A 238 3.26 -34.75 23.31
N GLN A 239 3.54 -34.64 24.60
CA GLN A 239 4.04 -35.76 25.42
C GLN A 239 2.89 -36.72 25.71
#